data_AF-A0A418W3N5-F1
#
_entry.id   AF-A0A418W3N5-F1
#
_cell.length_a   1.000
_cell.length_b   1.000
_cell.length_c   1.000
_cell.angle_alpha   90.00
_cell.angle_beta   90.00
_cell.angle_gamma   90.00
#
_symmetry.space_group_name_H-M   'P 1'
#
loop_
_entity.id
_entity.type
_entity.pdbx_description
1 polymer ?
#
loop_
_entity_poly.entity_id
_entity_poly.type
_entity_poly.pdbx_seq_one_letter_code
_entity_poly.pdbx_strand_id
1 'polypeptide(L)'
;MESISMTAKPAPALELDPTNASSWLEGEHEIRRIDLGKSIRNIKLYSTVWVILEEICRQESLSLDEMFEALADRCRSTRAKALGRAAEVFIVSYNRLAVAPPERVENIQDEAKAEPTSITPAPPNMN
;
A
#
# COMPACT_ATOMS: atom_id res chain seq x y z
N MET A 1 29.63 -14.80 41.96
CA MET A 1 29.23 -13.66 41.11
C MET A 1 28.87 -14.22 39.74
N GLU A 2 27.65 -13.92 39.34
CA GLU A 2 26.90 -14.47 38.22
C GLU A 2 27.45 -14.03 36.85
N SER A 3 27.17 -14.82 35.81
CA SER A 3 26.97 -14.33 34.44
C SER A 3 26.08 -15.31 33.69
N ILE A 4 24.77 -15.12 33.81
CA ILE A 4 23.75 -15.77 32.99
C ILE A 4 23.74 -15.08 31.63
N SER A 5 24.36 -15.70 30.62
CA SER A 5 24.12 -15.35 29.21
C SER A 5 22.69 -15.75 28.85
N MET A 6 21.78 -14.77 28.88
CA MET A 6 20.47 -14.91 28.27
C MET A 6 20.63 -14.80 26.76
N THR A 7 20.78 -15.94 26.09
CA THR A 7 20.57 -16.05 24.65
C THR A 7 19.09 -15.80 24.40
N ALA A 8 18.75 -14.57 24.01
CA ALA A 8 17.42 -14.22 23.55
C ALA A 8 17.07 -15.12 22.37
N LYS A 9 16.17 -16.08 22.61
CA LYS A 9 15.57 -16.92 21.58
C LYS A 9 14.89 -15.97 20.58
N PRO A 10 15.24 -15.99 19.29
CA PRO A 10 14.49 -15.22 18.30
C PRO A 10 13.03 -15.68 18.37
N ALA A 11 12.11 -14.71 18.49
CA ALA A 11 10.69 -14.98 18.46
C ALA A 11 10.37 -15.82 17.21
N PRO A 12 9.52 -16.86 17.30
CA PRO A 12 9.15 -17.64 16.14
C PRO A 12 8.60 -16.66 15.10
N ALA A 13 9.24 -16.62 13.93
CA ALA A 13 8.69 -15.94 12.77
C ALA A 13 7.31 -16.56 12.53
N LEU A 14 6.26 -15.80 12.83
CA LEU A 14 4.92 -16.16 12.41
C LEU A 14 4.97 -16.28 10.89
N GLU A 15 4.95 -17.52 10.38
CA GLU A 15 4.75 -17.78 8.95
C GLU A 15 3.30 -17.44 8.60
N LEU A 16 3.02 -16.14 8.55
CA LEU A 16 1.78 -15.60 8.04
C LEU A 16 1.84 -15.77 6.53
N ASP A 17 1.13 -16.78 6.01
CA ASP A 17 0.90 -16.96 4.58
C ASP A 17 0.29 -15.67 4.02
N PRO A 18 0.99 -14.92 3.15
CA PRO A 18 0.56 -13.60 2.71
C PRO A 18 -0.58 -13.62 1.68
N THR A 19 -1.13 -14.80 1.39
CA THR A 19 -2.20 -15.02 0.42
C THR A 19 -3.49 -15.50 1.07
N ASN A 20 -3.45 -15.96 2.33
CA ASN A 20 -4.64 -16.36 3.07
C ASN A 20 -5.15 -15.24 3.98
N ALA A 21 -6.02 -14.39 3.43
CA ALA A 21 -6.67 -13.29 4.17
C ALA A 21 -7.39 -13.74 5.45
N SER A 22 -7.76 -15.03 5.57
CA SER A 22 -8.42 -15.57 6.77
C SER A 22 -7.43 -15.85 7.91
N SER A 23 -6.18 -16.21 7.60
CA SER A 23 -5.11 -16.46 8.58
C SER A 23 -4.66 -15.17 9.27
N TRP A 24 -4.79 -14.03 8.59
CA TRP A 24 -4.40 -12.73 9.14
C TRP A 24 -5.43 -12.12 10.09
N LEU A 25 -6.67 -12.62 10.09
CA LEU A 25 -7.72 -12.18 10.99
C LEU A 25 -7.76 -13.04 12.27
N GLU A 26 -6.74 -13.88 12.47
CA GLU A 26 -6.54 -14.63 13.70
C GLU A 26 -5.70 -13.80 14.67
N GLY A 27 -6.22 -13.58 15.88
CA GLY A 27 -5.55 -12.82 16.92
C GLY A 27 -6.49 -11.94 17.74
N GLU A 28 -5.96 -11.36 18.81
CA GLU A 28 -6.69 -10.37 19.60
C GLU A 28 -6.80 -9.05 18.82
N HIS A 29 -7.89 -8.32 19.09
CA HIS A 29 -7.99 -6.97 18.56
C HIS A 29 -7.24 -6.01 19.47
N GLU A 30 -6.35 -5.25 18.87
CA GLU A 30 -5.54 -4.24 19.53
C GLU A 30 -6.01 -2.85 19.11
N ILE A 31 -6.11 -1.95 20.10
CA ILE A 31 -6.48 -0.56 19.88
C ILE A 31 -5.20 0.27 19.97
N ARG A 32 -4.84 0.95 18.88
CA ARG A 32 -3.71 1.88 18.87
C ARG A 32 -4.18 3.30 18.60
N ARG A 33 -3.46 4.25 19.17
CA ARG A 33 -3.65 5.67 18.97
C ARG A 33 -2.85 6.09 17.74
N ILE A 34 -3.54 6.75 16.80
CA ILE A 34 -2.98 7.30 15.56
C ILE A 34 -3.26 8.80 15.54
N ASP A 35 -2.23 9.59 15.25
CA ASP A 35 -2.32 11.03 15.17
C ASP A 35 -2.53 11.44 13.68
N LEU A 36 -3.69 12.02 13.37
CA LEU A 36 -4.11 12.47 12.04
C LEU A 36 -4.13 13.99 11.99
N GLY A 37 -2.97 14.60 11.80
CA GLY A 37 -2.78 16.05 11.84
C GLY A 37 -3.25 16.66 13.17
N LYS A 38 -4.44 17.28 13.18
CA LYS A 38 -5.04 17.88 14.39
C LYS A 38 -5.95 16.95 15.18
N SER A 39 -6.22 15.75 14.70
CA SER A 39 -7.16 14.80 15.30
C SER A 39 -6.45 13.55 15.77
N ILE A 40 -6.85 13.04 16.93
CA ILE A 40 -6.34 11.77 17.47
C ILE A 40 -7.43 10.72 17.29
N ARG A 41 -7.08 9.55 16.75
CA ARG A 41 -8.01 8.44 16.57
C ARG A 41 -7.50 7.16 17.22
N ASN A 42 -8.41 6.48 17.92
CA ASN A 42 -8.16 5.14 18.44
C ASN A 42 -8.69 4.13 17.42
N ILE A 43 -7.76 3.50 16.69
CA ILE A 43 -8.07 2.54 15.64
C ILE A 43 -8.01 1.14 16.25
N LYS A 44 -9.05 0.34 16.03
CA LYS A 44 -9.13 -1.06 16.46
C LYS A 44 -8.90 -1.96 15.26
N LEU A 45 -7.85 -2.78 15.31
CA LEU A 45 -7.49 -3.76 14.28
C LEU A 45 -6.97 -5.04 14.94
N TYR A 46 -6.86 -6.12 14.19
CA TYR A 46 -6.18 -7.32 14.65
C TYR A 46 -4.68 -7.05 14.83
N SER A 47 -4.04 -7.64 15.85
CA SER A 47 -2.59 -7.43 16.09
C SER A 47 -1.72 -7.84 14.89
N THR A 48 -2.09 -8.90 14.18
CA THR A 48 -1.48 -9.31 12.91
C THR A 48 -1.56 -8.23 11.83
N VAL A 49 -2.70 -7.55 11.70
CA VAL A 49 -2.87 -6.43 10.78
C VAL A 49 -1.93 -5.29 11.14
N TRP A 50 -1.75 -4.98 12.43
CA TRP A 50 -0.77 -3.98 12.87
C TRP A 50 0.66 -4.33 12.47
N VAL A 51 1.08 -5.58 12.69
CA VAL A 51 2.43 -6.04 12.32
C VAL A 51 2.67 -5.92 10.82
N ILE A 52 1.68 -6.29 9.99
CA ILE A 52 1.80 -6.17 8.52
C ILE A 52 1.87 -4.69 8.10
N LEU A 53 1.07 -3.82 8.71
CA LEU A 53 1.12 -2.38 8.44
C LEU A 53 2.47 -1.77 8.81
N GLU A 54 3.04 -2.14 9.96
CA GLU A 54 4.38 -1.70 10.37
C GLU A 54 5.46 -2.17 9.39
N GLU A 55 5.32 -3.39 8.88
CA GLU A 55 6.24 -3.93 7.89
C GLU A 55 6.19 -3.16 6.57
N ILE A 56 4.99 -2.86 6.07
CA ILE A 56 4.81 -2.06 4.85
C ILE A 56 5.36 -0.64 5.06
N CYS A 57 5.03 -0.01 6.18
CA CYS A 57 5.57 1.29 6.58
C CYS A 57 7.11 1.30 6.56
N ARG A 58 7.74 0.25 7.10
CA ARG A 58 9.19 0.10 7.10
C ARG A 58 9.77 -0.02 5.69
N GLN A 59 9.11 -0.76 4.80
CA GLN A 59 9.55 -0.91 3.40
C GLN A 59 9.44 0.40 2.61
N GLU A 60 8.36 1.14 2.82
CA GLU A 60 8.06 2.41 2.14
C GLU A 60 8.72 3.64 2.82
N SER A 61 9.42 3.44 3.94
CA SER A 61 10.00 4.53 4.76
C SER A 61 8.96 5.57 5.21
N LEU A 62 7.77 5.09 5.58
CA LEU A 62 6.65 5.90 6.08
C LEU A 62 6.36 5.56 7.54
N SER A 63 5.88 6.53 8.31
CA SER A 63 5.28 6.27 9.62
C SER A 63 3.86 5.72 9.49
N LEU A 64 3.37 5.08 10.56
CA LEU A 64 1.97 4.64 10.64
C LEU A 64 1.02 5.84 10.52
N ASP A 65 1.34 6.96 11.15
CA ASP A 65 0.51 8.17 11.12
C ASP A 65 0.37 8.72 9.69
N GLU A 66 1.47 8.84 8.94
CA GLU A 66 1.47 9.28 7.54
C GLU A 66 0.67 8.34 6.64
N MET A 67 0.81 7.02 6.84
CA MET A 67 0.03 6.04 6.08
C MET A 67 -1.46 6.15 6.39
N PHE A 68 -1.84 6.31 7.65
CA PHE A 68 -3.25 6.49 8.02
C PHE A 68 -3.81 7.84 7.58
N GLU A 69 -2.99 8.88 7.47
CA GLU A 69 -3.36 10.16 6.87
C GLU A 69 -3.65 9.98 5.37
N ALA A 70 -2.78 9.29 4.63
CA ALA A 70 -3.02 8.95 3.24
C ALA A 70 -4.28 8.08 3.04
N LEU A 71 -4.54 7.14 3.95
CA LEU A 71 -5.78 6.35 3.94
C LEU A 71 -7.01 7.23 4.22
N ALA A 72 -6.91 8.18 5.15
CA ALA A 72 -8.00 9.11 5.47
C ALA A 72 -8.37 9.97 4.25
N ASP A 73 -7.38 10.45 3.52
CA ASP A 73 -7.57 11.23 2.29
C ASP A 73 -8.19 10.37 1.19
N ARG A 74 -7.69 9.14 0.99
CA ARG A 74 -8.19 8.22 -0.04
C ARG A 74 -9.63 7.80 0.21
N CYS A 75 -10.02 7.56 1.47
CA CYS A 75 -11.39 7.20 1.83
C CYS A 75 -12.29 8.41 2.16
N ARG A 76 -11.76 9.64 2.11
CA ARG A 76 -12.42 10.89 2.50
C ARG A 76 -13.07 10.82 3.88
N SER A 77 -12.43 10.14 4.82
CA SER A 77 -12.97 9.90 6.16
C SER A 77 -11.90 9.76 7.21
N THR A 78 -12.07 10.46 8.33
CA THR A 78 -11.21 10.29 9.53
C THR A 78 -11.87 9.43 10.61
N ARG A 79 -12.98 8.73 10.29
CA ARG A 79 -13.67 7.88 11.27
C ARG A 79 -12.86 6.62 11.51
N ALA A 80 -12.63 6.29 12.78
CA ALA A 80 -11.80 5.15 13.17
C ALA A 80 -12.20 3.82 12.52
N LYS A 81 -13.51 3.51 12.46
CA LYS A 81 -14.02 2.30 11.82
C LYS A 81 -13.76 2.27 10.30
N ALA A 82 -13.87 3.44 9.64
CA ALA A 82 -13.61 3.55 8.20
C ALA A 82 -12.12 3.37 7.91
N LEU A 83 -11.25 3.98 8.71
CA LEU A 83 -9.81 3.86 8.62
C LEU A 83 -9.32 2.44 8.87
N GLY A 84 -9.87 1.75 9.88
CA GLY A 84 -9.55 0.35 10.13
C GLY A 84 -9.89 -0.53 8.91
N ARG A 85 -11.09 -0.37 8.34
CA ARG A 85 -11.47 -1.12 7.15
C ARG A 85 -10.63 -0.75 5.92
N ALA A 86 -10.27 0.52 5.77
CA ALA A 86 -9.41 0.98 4.69
C ALA A 86 -8.00 0.36 4.80
N ALA A 87 -7.45 0.24 6.00
CA ALA A 87 -6.16 -0.39 6.25
C ALA A 87 -6.17 -1.89 5.89
N GLU A 88 -7.21 -2.63 6.26
CA GLU A 88 -7.37 -4.04 5.86
C GLU A 88 -7.41 -4.20 4.33
N VAL A 89 -8.18 -3.35 3.64
CA VAL A 89 -8.28 -3.38 2.17
C VAL A 89 -6.95 -2.99 1.52
N PHE A 90 -6.24 -2.04 2.11
CA PHE A 90 -4.92 -1.61 1.65
C PHE A 90 -3.91 -2.75 1.68
N ILE A 91 -3.82 -3.49 2.78
CA ILE A 91 -2.91 -4.65 2.92
C ILE A 91 -3.20 -5.71 1.86
N VAL A 92 -4.48 -6.05 1.64
CA VAL A 92 -4.86 -7.02 0.60
C VAL A 92 -4.42 -6.52 -0.78
N SER A 93 -4.60 -5.23 -1.06
CA SER A 93 -4.22 -4.63 -2.34
C SER A 93 -2.69 -4.59 -2.51
N TYR A 94 -1.96 -4.26 -1.46
CA TYR A 94 -0.49 -4.23 -1.45
C TYR A 94 0.09 -5.61 -1.74
N ASN A 95 -0.39 -6.65 -1.03
CA ASN A 95 0.07 -8.03 -1.25
C ASN A 95 -0.28 -8.53 -2.67
N ARG A 96 -1.44 -8.17 -3.22
CA ARG A 96 -1.78 -8.53 -4.61
C ARG A 96 -0.81 -7.92 -5.62
N LEU A 97 -0.34 -6.70 -5.39
CA LEU A 97 0.68 -6.06 -6.25
C LEU A 97 2.06 -6.68 -6.05
N ALA A 98 2.43 -7.06 -4.83
CA ALA A 98 3.71 -7.71 -4.53
C ALA A 98 3.81 -9.14 -5.11
N VAL A 99 2.67 -9.85 -5.19
CA VAL A 99 2.58 -11.22 -5.73
C VAL A 99 2.21 -11.23 -7.21
N ALA A 100 1.82 -10.09 -7.80
CA ALA A 100 1.53 -10.03 -9.22
C ALA A 100 2.79 -10.43 -10.01
N PRO A 101 2.70 -11.41 -10.94
CA PRO A 101 3.81 -11.70 -11.83
C PRO A 101 4.18 -10.41 -12.57
N PRO A 102 5.48 -10.13 -12.79
CA PRO A 102 5.90 -8.90 -13.43
C PRO A 102 5.21 -8.79 -14.79
N GLU A 103 4.21 -7.92 -14.90
CA GLU A 103 3.65 -7.52 -16.17
C GLU A 103 4.81 -6.92 -16.95
N ARG A 104 5.23 -7.61 -18.03
CA ARG A 104 6.08 -6.99 -19.03
C ARG A 104 5.31 -5.79 -19.54
N VAL A 105 5.74 -4.61 -19.11
CA VAL A 105 5.25 -3.34 -19.64
C VAL A 105 5.57 -3.34 -21.14
N GLU A 106 4.61 -3.74 -21.97
CA GLU A 106 4.64 -3.40 -23.38
C GLU A 106 4.56 -1.88 -23.47
N ASN A 107 5.68 -1.30 -23.87
CA ASN A 107 5.90 0.11 -24.04
C ASN A 107 5.02 0.63 -25.20
N ILE A 108 3.74 0.90 -24.92
CA ILE A 108 2.88 1.65 -25.84
C ILE A 108 3.26 3.12 -25.69
N GLN A 109 4.35 3.52 -26.35
CA GLN A 109 4.53 4.93 -26.70
C GLN A 109 3.53 5.24 -27.81
N ASP A 110 2.42 5.78 -27.34
CA ASP A 110 1.47 6.59 -28.07
C ASP A 110 2.22 7.76 -28.73
N GLU A 111 2.64 7.61 -29.98
CA GLU A 111 3.12 8.72 -30.81
C GLU A 111 1.92 9.37 -31.52
N ALA A 112 0.96 9.87 -30.73
CA ALA A 112 -0.02 10.82 -31.22
C ALA A 112 0.62 12.21 -31.28
N LYS A 113 1.25 12.55 -32.40
CA LYS A 113 1.59 13.93 -32.74
C LYS A 113 0.69 14.44 -33.88
N ALA A 114 -0.52 14.84 -33.51
CA ALA A 114 -1.22 15.97 -34.12
C ALA A 114 -0.26 17.18 -34.11
N GLU A 115 -0.08 18.05 -35.11
CA GLU A 115 -0.97 18.70 -36.09
C GLU A 115 -0.06 19.71 -36.90
N PRO A 116 -0.52 20.72 -37.68
CA PRO A 116 -1.45 20.76 -38.81
C PRO A 116 -0.89 21.57 -40.04
N THR A 117 -1.68 21.61 -41.13
CA THR A 117 -1.81 22.72 -42.12
C THR A 117 -1.13 22.61 -43.50
N SER A 118 -2.01 22.40 -44.49
CA SER A 118 -2.10 22.95 -45.86
C SER A 118 -0.91 23.70 -46.48
N ILE A 119 -0.52 23.27 -47.70
CA ILE A 119 -0.65 24.09 -48.93
C ILE A 119 -0.54 23.20 -50.18
N THR A 120 -1.66 23.08 -50.90
CA THR A 120 -1.71 22.73 -52.32
C THR A 120 -1.19 23.93 -53.13
N PRO A 121 -0.40 23.69 -54.19
CA PRO A 121 -0.94 24.00 -55.53
C PRO A 121 -0.70 22.86 -56.53
N ALA A 122 -1.65 22.70 -57.44
CA ALA A 122 -1.64 21.72 -58.53
C ALA A 122 -0.94 22.28 -59.81
N PRO A 123 -1.04 21.59 -60.97
CA PRO A 123 0.05 21.06 -61.81
C PRO A 123 0.42 21.96 -63.02
N PRO A 124 1.37 21.61 -63.90
CA PRO A 124 1.09 20.81 -65.12
C PRO A 124 2.29 19.86 -65.45
N ASN A 125 2.33 18.94 -66.41
CA ASN A 125 1.81 18.94 -67.77
C ASN A 125 1.93 17.52 -68.35
N MET A 126 1.10 17.24 -69.35
CA MET A 126 1.07 16.04 -70.17
C MET A 126 2.31 15.96 -71.09
N ASN A 127 2.99 14.81 -71.08
CA ASN A 127 3.40 14.04 -72.28
C ASN A 127 4.06 12.73 -71.89
#